data_AF-A0A177E8N1-F1
#
_entry.id   AF-A0A177E8N1-F1
#
_cell.length_a   1.000
_cell.length_b   1.000
_cell.length_c   1.000
_cell.angle_alpha   90.00
_cell.angle_beta   90.00
_cell.angle_gamma   90.00
#
_symmetry.space_group_name_H-M   'P 1'
#
loop_
_entity.id
_entity.type
_entity.pdbx_description
1 polymer ?
#
loop_
_entity_poly.entity_id
_entity_poly.type
_entity_poly.pdbx_seq_one_letter_code
_entity_poly.pdbx_strand_id
1 'polypeptide(L)'
;MLHPVFLPFSEEQLLLHFADVNINGKCQKNIKHLEYYKRSIKRYDEFLKKDIDRKGKPLNEIKLPCQIEKDERFWIANCMMNIFYSNTRSQELISLFSKAYGEIPPFKEENTWEECFEGELYLFFEVNLPSPPAYKKWLKENLEQRQIITYILDSAVGKKNLEGATNIDAMILNANNGFAVIIEAKVLSDISCQTTFDALRNQIARIIDVMLEKNDNLCCPLNKRNPKKTLFLLITPKIFKNNPTSRLYGYKLTEYKNRLDTLLNEFPYRDSQEIKKLPDKLGWLTWEDFNEVNQNCCPWLN
;
A
#
# COMPACT_ATOMS: atom_id res chain seq x y z
N MET A 1 -12.62 18.84 -11.34
CA MET A 1 -12.87 17.60 -10.58
C MET A 1 -12.86 16.43 -11.56
N LEU A 2 -12.24 15.31 -11.19
CA LEU A 2 -12.07 14.12 -12.03
C LEU A 2 -13.36 13.29 -12.12
N HIS A 3 -13.98 12.97 -10.99
CA HIS A 3 -15.27 12.28 -10.95
C HIS A 3 -16.03 12.59 -9.64
N PRO A 4 -17.34 12.91 -9.67
CA PRO A 4 -18.07 13.41 -8.49
C PRO A 4 -18.12 12.44 -7.31
N VAL A 5 -18.24 11.13 -7.56
CA VAL A 5 -18.32 10.11 -6.49
C VAL A 5 -16.96 9.49 -6.20
N PHE A 6 -16.36 8.83 -7.20
CA PHE A 6 -15.15 8.03 -7.00
C PHE A 6 -13.85 8.82 -6.91
N LEU A 7 -13.77 10.08 -7.35
CA LEU A 7 -12.55 10.89 -7.22
C LEU A 7 -12.86 12.40 -7.29
N PRO A 8 -13.44 12.99 -6.22
CA PRO A 8 -13.91 14.38 -6.21
C PRO A 8 -12.79 15.42 -6.09
N PHE A 9 -11.68 15.20 -6.79
CA PHE A 9 -10.48 16.05 -6.79
C PHE A 9 -10.09 16.45 -8.21
N SER A 10 -9.35 17.54 -8.37
CA SER A 10 -8.82 17.94 -9.68
C SER A 10 -7.65 17.06 -10.14
N GLU A 11 -7.30 17.15 -11.43
CA GLU A 11 -6.11 16.46 -11.96
C GLU A 11 -4.84 16.97 -11.28
N GLU A 12 -4.76 18.28 -11.06
CA GLU A 12 -3.63 18.95 -10.41
C GLU A 12 -3.45 18.47 -8.98
N GLN A 13 -4.55 18.36 -8.21
CA GLN A 13 -4.52 17.85 -6.83
C GLN A 13 -4.01 16.40 -6.80
N LEU A 14 -4.55 15.51 -7.64
CA LEU A 14 -4.10 14.12 -7.69
C LEU A 14 -2.62 14.02 -8.09
N LEU A 15 -2.18 14.85 -9.03
CA LEU A 15 -0.79 14.86 -9.48
C LEU A 15 0.20 15.19 -8.37
N LEU A 16 -0.17 15.99 -7.38
CA LEU A 16 0.70 16.30 -6.24
C LEU A 16 1.00 15.07 -5.38
N HIS A 17 0.18 14.02 -5.48
CA HIS A 17 0.32 12.78 -4.72
C HIS A 17 1.03 11.66 -5.50
N PHE A 18 1.56 11.92 -6.69
CA PHE A 18 2.47 10.97 -7.34
C PHE A 18 3.91 11.39 -7.08
N ALA A 19 4.63 10.54 -6.33
CA ALA A 19 6.02 10.79 -6.02
C ALA A 19 6.88 10.83 -7.28
N ASP A 20 7.91 11.68 -7.25
CA ASP A 20 8.92 11.69 -8.28
C ASP A 20 9.70 10.37 -8.30
N VAL A 21 10.03 9.92 -9.51
CA VAL A 21 10.83 8.72 -9.74
C VAL A 21 12.21 9.10 -10.23
N ASN A 22 13.23 8.43 -9.68
CA ASN A 22 14.60 8.62 -10.11
C ASN A 22 14.84 7.89 -11.44
N ILE A 23 15.00 8.65 -12.51
CA ILE A 23 15.31 8.14 -13.85
C ILE A 23 16.69 8.69 -14.22
N ASN A 24 17.69 7.80 -14.28
CA ASN A 24 19.07 8.12 -14.64
C ASN A 24 19.67 9.27 -13.79
N GLY A 25 19.41 9.25 -12.48
CA GLY A 25 19.92 10.26 -11.54
C GLY A 25 19.10 11.55 -11.48
N LYS A 26 17.98 11.64 -12.22
CA LYS A 26 17.08 12.80 -12.19
C LYS A 26 15.70 12.41 -11.67
N CYS A 27 15.22 13.16 -10.69
CA CYS A 27 13.86 13.04 -10.18
C CYS A 27 12.87 13.64 -11.17
N GLN A 28 11.90 12.84 -11.60
CA GLN A 28 10.89 13.24 -12.59
C GLN A 28 9.50 12.81 -12.12
N LYS A 29 8.51 13.66 -12.38
CA LYS A 29 7.13 13.42 -12.00
C LYS A 29 6.54 12.22 -12.72
N ASN A 30 5.92 11.31 -11.97
CA ASN A 30 5.35 10.09 -12.55
C ASN A 30 3.90 10.31 -13.02
N ILE A 31 3.74 10.92 -14.20
CA ILE A 31 2.43 11.24 -14.77
C ILE A 31 1.64 10.03 -15.30
N LYS A 32 2.27 8.85 -15.41
CA LYS A 32 1.64 7.67 -16.02
C LYS A 32 0.43 7.18 -15.24
N HIS A 33 0.41 7.39 -13.92
CA HIS A 33 -0.72 6.97 -13.07
C HIS A 33 -1.97 7.80 -13.36
N LEU A 34 -1.85 9.11 -13.62
CA LEU A 34 -2.99 9.97 -13.95
C LEU A 34 -3.77 9.43 -15.16
N GLU A 35 -3.07 9.00 -16.20
CA GLU A 35 -3.68 8.46 -17.42
C GLU A 35 -4.49 7.18 -17.19
N TYR A 36 -4.18 6.42 -16.12
CA TYR A 36 -5.02 5.31 -15.71
C TYR A 36 -6.38 5.81 -15.19
N TYR A 37 -6.37 6.76 -14.25
CA TYR A 37 -7.60 7.33 -13.68
C TYR A 37 -8.50 7.94 -14.77
N LYS A 38 -7.93 8.76 -15.65
CA LYS A 38 -8.68 9.41 -16.76
C LYS A 38 -9.35 8.40 -17.68
N ARG A 39 -8.62 7.34 -18.06
CA ARG A 39 -9.19 6.27 -18.93
C ARG A 39 -10.28 5.47 -18.24
N SER A 40 -10.13 5.18 -16.94
CA SER A 40 -11.15 4.46 -16.17
C SER A 40 -12.42 5.30 -15.99
N ILE A 41 -12.29 6.59 -15.67
CA ILE A 41 -13.43 7.52 -15.55
C ILE A 41 -14.15 7.66 -16.89
N LYS A 42 -13.41 7.95 -17.98
CA LYS A 42 -14.00 8.08 -19.32
C LYS A 42 -14.82 6.85 -19.70
N ARG A 43 -14.28 5.66 -19.45
CA ARG A 43 -14.96 4.39 -19.75
C ARG A 43 -16.25 4.23 -18.95
N TYR A 44 -16.24 4.62 -17.68
CA TYR A 44 -17.42 4.57 -16.81
C TYR A 44 -18.49 5.56 -17.27
N ASP A 45 -18.11 6.81 -17.52
CA ASP A 45 -19.03 7.86 -17.97
C ASP A 45 -19.66 7.54 -19.34
N GLU A 46 -18.86 7.02 -20.27
CA GLU A 46 -19.35 6.59 -21.58
C GLU A 46 -20.35 5.43 -21.47
N PHE A 47 -20.15 4.54 -20.51
CA PHE A 47 -21.09 3.45 -20.24
C PHE A 47 -22.39 3.97 -19.64
N LEU A 48 -22.33 4.83 -18.62
CA LEU A 48 -23.52 5.42 -18.01
C LEU A 48 -24.32 6.30 -18.99
N LYS A 49 -23.66 6.99 -19.93
CA LYS A 49 -24.34 7.77 -20.98
C LYS A 49 -25.12 6.90 -21.97
N LYS A 50 -24.59 5.72 -22.29
CA LYS A 50 -25.25 4.79 -23.20
C LYS A 50 -26.38 4.04 -22.52
N ASP A 51 -26.20 3.71 -21.24
CA ASP A 51 -27.07 2.76 -20.60
C ASP A 51 -27.09 2.90 -19.07
N ILE A 52 -28.07 3.65 -18.57
CA ILE A 52 -28.21 4.02 -17.16
C ILE A 52 -28.69 2.84 -16.31
N ASP A 53 -29.54 1.96 -16.84
CA ASP A 53 -30.06 0.80 -16.11
C ASP A 53 -29.18 -0.42 -16.30
N ARG A 54 -28.56 -0.90 -15.22
CA ARG A 54 -27.67 -2.07 -15.21
C ARG A 54 -28.40 -3.36 -14.84
N LYS A 55 -29.65 -3.28 -14.40
CA LYS A 55 -30.39 -4.44 -13.89
C LYS A 55 -30.56 -5.48 -14.98
N GLY A 56 -30.26 -6.73 -14.63
CA GLY A 56 -30.41 -7.88 -15.54
C GLY A 56 -29.33 -8.01 -16.63
N LYS A 57 -28.35 -7.11 -16.70
CA LYS A 57 -27.30 -7.20 -17.72
C LYS A 57 -26.24 -8.26 -17.42
N PRO A 58 -25.65 -8.86 -18.46
CA PRO A 58 -24.51 -9.75 -18.32
C PRO A 58 -23.29 -9.08 -17.65
N LEU A 59 -22.62 -9.81 -16.76
CA LEU A 59 -21.45 -9.30 -16.04
C LEU A 59 -20.29 -8.94 -16.97
N ASN A 60 -20.08 -9.68 -18.07
CA ASN A 60 -19.01 -9.42 -19.04
C ASN A 60 -19.18 -8.06 -19.75
N GLU A 61 -20.40 -7.55 -19.88
CA GLU A 61 -20.69 -6.24 -20.46
C GLU A 61 -20.45 -5.10 -19.47
N ILE A 62 -20.76 -5.30 -18.18
CA ILE A 62 -20.68 -4.24 -17.16
C ILE A 62 -19.36 -4.21 -16.39
N LYS A 63 -18.64 -5.34 -16.30
CA LYS A 63 -17.46 -5.49 -15.43
C LYS A 63 -16.33 -4.54 -15.79
N LEU A 64 -15.99 -4.44 -17.08
CA LEU A 64 -14.89 -3.59 -17.53
C LEU A 64 -15.23 -2.09 -17.47
N PRO A 65 -16.43 -1.65 -17.88
CA PRO A 65 -16.84 -0.26 -17.72
C PRO A 65 -17.00 0.19 -16.27
N CYS A 66 -17.60 -0.65 -15.41
CA CYS A 66 -17.82 -0.36 -13.99
C CYS A 66 -16.63 -0.72 -13.09
N GLN A 67 -15.43 -0.93 -13.66
CA GLN A 67 -14.25 -1.34 -12.89
C GLN A 67 -13.93 -0.35 -11.75
N ILE A 68 -14.16 0.95 -11.97
CA ILE A 68 -13.94 2.02 -10.98
C ILE A 68 -14.64 1.77 -9.64
N GLU A 69 -15.78 1.08 -9.65
CA GLU A 69 -16.59 0.82 -8.46
C GLU A 69 -15.91 -0.13 -7.47
N LYS A 70 -14.92 -0.91 -7.93
CA LYS A 70 -14.16 -1.86 -7.13
C LYS A 70 -12.65 -1.73 -7.31
N ASP A 71 -12.20 -0.62 -7.87
CA ASP A 71 -10.80 -0.36 -8.16
C ASP A 71 -10.12 0.21 -6.91
N GLU A 72 -9.21 -0.57 -6.33
CA GLU A 72 -8.44 -0.20 -5.14
C GLU A 72 -7.81 1.19 -5.28
N ARG A 73 -7.38 1.57 -6.49
CA ARG A 73 -6.73 2.86 -6.77
C ARG A 73 -7.65 4.05 -6.51
N PHE A 74 -8.89 3.95 -6.96
CA PHE A 74 -9.89 4.98 -6.74
C PHE A 74 -10.31 5.02 -5.28
N TRP A 75 -10.50 3.84 -4.68
CA TRP A 75 -10.92 3.74 -3.28
C TRP A 75 -9.88 4.37 -2.34
N ILE A 76 -8.61 4.00 -2.49
CA ILE A 76 -7.54 4.54 -1.65
C ILE A 76 -7.29 6.02 -1.92
N ALA A 77 -7.30 6.45 -3.18
CA ALA A 77 -7.05 7.85 -3.52
C ALA A 77 -8.12 8.77 -2.93
N ASN A 78 -9.39 8.44 -3.15
CA ASN A 78 -10.50 9.24 -2.64
C ASN A 78 -10.53 9.24 -1.11
N CYS A 79 -10.43 8.07 -0.49
CA CYS A 79 -10.46 7.94 0.96
C CYS A 79 -9.34 8.76 1.62
N MET A 80 -8.09 8.56 1.20
CA MET A 80 -6.94 9.21 1.83
C MET A 80 -6.85 10.70 1.51
N MET A 81 -7.25 11.14 0.31
CA MET A 81 -7.27 12.57 -0.03
C MET A 81 -8.32 13.32 0.80
N ASN A 82 -9.48 12.74 1.08
CA ASN A 82 -10.48 13.37 1.95
C ASN A 82 -9.93 13.59 3.37
N ILE A 83 -9.24 12.61 3.95
CA ILE A 83 -8.52 12.80 5.23
C ILE A 83 -7.43 13.87 5.09
N PHE A 84 -6.61 13.79 4.04
CA PHE A 84 -5.43 14.64 3.87
C PHE A 84 -5.75 16.12 3.66
N TYR A 85 -6.89 16.43 3.03
CA TYR A 85 -7.36 17.80 2.83
C TYR A 85 -8.40 18.23 3.88
N SER A 86 -8.70 17.39 4.87
CA SER A 86 -9.60 17.75 5.96
C SER A 86 -9.00 18.83 6.87
N ASN A 87 -9.84 19.76 7.33
CA ASN A 87 -9.45 20.74 8.37
C ASN A 87 -9.13 20.06 9.72
N THR A 88 -9.66 18.86 9.94
CA THR A 88 -9.45 18.04 11.14
C THR A 88 -8.51 16.85 10.88
N ARG A 89 -7.69 16.93 9.82
CA ARG A 89 -6.77 15.86 9.39
C ARG A 89 -6.00 15.22 10.54
N SER A 90 -5.40 16.01 11.42
CA SER A 90 -4.59 15.48 12.51
C SER A 90 -5.44 14.66 13.47
N GLN A 91 -6.62 15.14 13.90
CA GLN A 91 -7.51 14.38 14.78
C GLN A 91 -8.01 13.10 14.11
N GLU A 92 -8.35 13.17 12.82
CA GLU A 92 -8.82 12.02 12.04
C GLU A 92 -7.74 10.94 11.96
N LEU A 93 -6.50 11.32 11.63
CA LEU A 93 -5.36 10.40 11.59
C LEU A 93 -5.04 9.82 12.98
N ILE A 94 -5.02 10.64 14.03
CA ILE A 94 -4.79 10.16 15.41
C ILE A 94 -5.84 9.11 15.79
N SER A 95 -7.12 9.37 15.52
CA SER A 95 -8.21 8.43 15.81
C SER A 95 -8.04 7.11 15.05
N LEU A 96 -7.73 7.18 13.76
CA LEU A 96 -7.54 5.98 12.92
C LEU A 96 -6.34 5.15 13.37
N PHE A 97 -5.21 5.80 13.66
CA PHE A 97 -3.98 5.11 14.03
C PHE A 97 -4.03 4.58 15.46
N SER A 98 -4.70 5.28 16.37
CA SER A 98 -4.98 4.76 17.72
C SER A 98 -5.81 3.48 17.66
N LYS A 99 -6.82 3.44 16.78
CA LYS A 99 -7.63 2.23 16.54
C LYS A 99 -6.82 1.06 15.95
N ALA A 100 -5.78 1.34 15.16
CA ALA A 100 -5.00 0.33 14.46
C ALA A 100 -3.81 -0.22 15.27
N TYR A 101 -3.16 0.64 16.06
CA TYR A 101 -1.87 0.36 16.71
C TYR A 101 -1.90 0.62 18.24
N GLY A 102 -2.98 1.18 18.77
CA GLY A 102 -3.10 1.61 20.17
C GLY A 102 -2.81 3.12 20.36
N GLU A 103 -3.13 3.63 21.55
CA GLU A 103 -3.07 5.07 21.89
C GLU A 103 -1.67 5.71 21.71
N ILE A 104 -0.60 4.90 21.69
CA ILE A 104 0.78 5.37 21.56
C ILE A 104 1.43 4.68 20.36
N PRO A 105 2.16 5.40 19.50
CA PRO A 105 2.95 4.82 18.42
C PRO A 105 3.92 3.72 18.91
N PRO A 106 4.06 2.61 18.16
CA PRO A 106 4.88 1.46 18.55
C PRO A 106 6.38 1.68 18.24
N PHE A 107 6.93 2.81 18.69
CA PHE A 107 8.34 3.18 18.49
C PHE A 107 9.08 3.28 19.82
N LYS A 108 10.38 2.99 19.80
CA LYS A 108 11.26 3.19 20.97
C LYS A 108 11.62 4.68 21.05
N GLU A 109 10.79 5.48 21.70
CA GLU A 109 10.99 6.88 22.16
C GLU A 109 9.60 7.50 22.41
N GLU A 110 9.52 8.55 23.25
CA GLU A 110 8.31 9.30 23.67
C GLU A 110 7.54 9.99 22.52
N ASN A 111 7.24 9.28 21.44
CA ASN A 111 6.52 9.85 20.30
C ASN A 111 5.01 9.78 20.58
N THR A 112 4.31 10.86 20.25
CA THR A 112 2.84 10.88 20.21
C THR A 112 2.34 10.74 18.77
N TRP A 113 1.06 10.43 18.58
CA TRP A 113 0.47 10.42 17.23
C TRP A 113 0.46 11.83 16.64
N GLU A 114 0.22 12.85 17.47
CA GLU A 114 0.30 14.27 17.13
C GLU A 114 1.65 14.60 16.48
N GLU A 115 2.75 14.25 17.15
CA GLU A 115 4.11 14.47 16.63
C GLU A 115 4.35 13.73 15.32
N CYS A 116 3.80 12.52 15.16
CA CYS A 116 3.93 11.75 13.93
C CYS A 116 3.30 12.46 12.72
N PHE A 117 2.18 13.16 12.92
CA PHE A 117 1.38 13.76 11.85
C PHE A 117 1.56 15.28 11.70
N GLU A 118 2.24 15.95 12.63
CA GLU A 118 2.49 17.39 12.58
C GLU A 118 3.56 17.79 11.54
N GLY A 119 3.41 18.98 10.95
CA GLY A 119 4.41 19.57 10.07
C GLY A 119 4.30 19.10 8.62
N GLU A 120 5.44 18.74 8.03
CA GLU A 120 5.57 18.48 6.59
C GLU A 120 5.12 17.06 6.21
N LEU A 121 3.80 16.86 6.23
CA LEU A 121 3.14 15.60 5.92
C LEU A 121 2.82 15.48 4.43
N TYR A 122 3.22 14.35 3.85
CA TYR A 122 2.98 13.99 2.46
C TYR A 122 2.09 12.76 2.37
N LEU A 123 1.25 12.74 1.34
CA LEU A 123 0.49 11.58 0.91
C LEU A 123 0.91 11.23 -0.52
N PHE A 124 1.32 9.99 -0.74
CA PHE A 124 1.70 9.48 -2.05
C PHE A 124 0.86 8.25 -2.42
N PHE A 125 0.62 8.08 -3.72
CA PHE A 125 -0.03 6.91 -4.31
C PHE A 125 0.91 6.20 -5.27
N GLU A 126 0.73 4.88 -5.41
CA GLU A 126 1.45 4.05 -6.39
C GLU A 126 2.98 4.15 -6.26
N VAL A 127 3.47 4.19 -5.02
CA VAL A 127 4.90 4.36 -4.72
C VAL A 127 5.63 3.06 -5.06
N ASN A 128 6.73 3.15 -5.81
CA ASN A 128 7.59 2.00 -6.08
C ASN A 128 8.82 2.04 -5.19
N LEU A 129 8.93 1.11 -4.24
CA LEU A 129 10.10 0.96 -3.38
C LEU A 129 10.99 -0.20 -3.87
N PRO A 130 12.29 0.01 -4.08
CA PRO A 130 13.21 -1.06 -4.48
C PRO A 130 13.30 -2.15 -3.42
N SER A 131 13.30 -3.41 -3.86
CA SER A 131 13.57 -4.54 -2.96
C SER A 131 14.94 -4.40 -2.29
N PRO A 132 15.07 -4.78 -1.00
CA PRO A 132 16.29 -4.59 -0.22
C PRO A 132 17.51 -5.29 -0.85
N PRO A 133 18.69 -4.65 -0.84
CA PRO A 133 19.91 -5.27 -1.36
C PRO A 133 20.26 -6.58 -0.65
N ALA A 134 20.06 -6.64 0.68
CA ALA A 134 20.29 -7.84 1.48
C ALA A 134 19.39 -9.00 1.04
N TYR A 135 18.09 -8.74 0.84
CA TYR A 135 17.17 -9.75 0.31
C TYR A 135 17.59 -10.23 -1.08
N LYS A 136 17.94 -9.32 -2.00
CA LYS A 136 18.35 -9.69 -3.36
C LYS A 136 19.60 -10.57 -3.36
N LYS A 137 20.55 -10.30 -2.47
CA LYS A 137 21.75 -11.12 -2.27
C LYS A 137 21.35 -12.51 -1.75
N TRP A 138 20.57 -12.55 -0.67
CA TRP A 138 20.10 -13.80 -0.08
C TRP A 138 19.31 -14.66 -1.07
N LEU A 139 18.40 -14.07 -1.85
CA LEU A 139 17.61 -14.81 -2.86
C LEU A 139 18.50 -15.46 -3.92
N LYS A 140 19.56 -14.78 -4.37
CA LYS A 140 20.51 -15.37 -5.33
C LYS A 140 21.23 -16.58 -4.75
N GLU A 141 21.62 -16.51 -3.49
CA GLU A 141 22.35 -17.58 -2.78
C GLU A 141 21.45 -18.77 -2.43
N ASN A 142 20.13 -18.57 -2.37
CA ASN A 142 19.14 -19.59 -1.94
C ASN A 142 18.11 -19.91 -3.03
N LEU A 143 18.38 -19.55 -4.29
CA LEU A 143 17.39 -19.58 -5.37
C LEU A 143 16.77 -20.97 -5.58
N GLU A 144 17.57 -22.02 -5.57
CA GLU A 144 17.11 -23.41 -5.77
C GLU A 144 16.17 -23.91 -4.66
N GLN A 145 16.23 -23.29 -3.47
CA GLN A 145 15.35 -23.61 -2.34
C GLN A 145 14.06 -22.78 -2.38
N ARG A 146 14.02 -21.74 -3.20
CA ARG A 146 12.91 -20.78 -3.32
C ARG A 146 12.14 -20.91 -4.63
N GLN A 147 12.68 -21.63 -5.60
CA GLN A 147 12.07 -21.86 -6.90
C GLN A 147 12.35 -23.28 -7.39
N ILE A 148 11.29 -23.97 -7.78
CA ILE A 148 11.33 -25.37 -8.25
C ILE A 148 11.29 -25.50 -9.78
N ILE A 149 10.95 -24.42 -10.48
CA ILE A 149 10.74 -24.44 -11.94
C ILE A 149 12.06 -24.22 -12.68
N THR A 150 12.54 -25.26 -13.37
CA THR A 150 13.86 -25.28 -14.04
C THR A 150 14.09 -24.13 -15.00
N TYR A 151 13.16 -23.84 -15.93
CA TYR A 151 13.38 -22.75 -16.90
C TYR A 151 13.47 -21.37 -16.23
N ILE A 152 12.85 -21.20 -15.04
CA ILE A 152 12.97 -19.96 -14.27
C ILE A 152 14.36 -19.88 -13.65
N LEU A 153 14.84 -20.98 -13.05
CA LEU A 153 16.19 -21.11 -12.51
C LEU A 153 17.25 -20.85 -13.60
N ASP A 154 17.12 -21.47 -14.76
CA ASP A 154 17.99 -21.25 -15.92
C ASP A 154 17.99 -19.78 -16.33
N SER A 155 16.81 -19.15 -16.34
CA SER A 155 16.68 -17.73 -16.67
C SER A 155 17.33 -16.80 -15.64
N ALA A 156 17.59 -17.26 -14.42
CA ALA A 156 18.22 -16.48 -13.36
C ALA A 156 19.73 -16.32 -13.57
N VAL A 157 20.35 -17.23 -14.32
CA VAL A 157 21.80 -17.22 -14.58
C VAL A 157 22.18 -15.91 -15.29
N GLY A 158 23.16 -15.20 -14.73
CA GLY A 158 23.63 -13.92 -15.26
C GLY A 158 22.71 -12.71 -15.01
N LYS A 159 21.51 -12.89 -14.42
CA LYS A 159 20.63 -11.75 -14.10
C LYS A 159 21.18 -10.94 -12.93
N LYS A 160 21.30 -9.61 -13.15
CA LYS A 160 21.72 -8.67 -12.11
C LYS A 160 20.68 -8.52 -11.00
N ASN A 161 19.39 -8.52 -11.35
CA ASN A 161 18.28 -8.41 -10.41
C ASN A 161 17.30 -9.57 -10.63
N LEU A 162 17.03 -10.32 -9.56
CA LEU A 162 15.99 -11.35 -9.55
C LEU A 162 14.65 -10.82 -9.04
N GLU A 163 14.65 -9.70 -8.31
CA GLU A 163 13.43 -9.13 -7.74
C GLU A 163 13.31 -7.65 -8.13
N GLY A 164 12.10 -7.27 -8.56
CA GLY A 164 11.74 -5.90 -8.93
C GLY A 164 11.46 -5.00 -7.72
N ALA A 165 10.91 -3.82 -8.00
CA ALA A 165 10.37 -2.95 -6.96
C ALA A 165 9.03 -3.50 -6.43
N THR A 166 8.71 -3.15 -5.20
CA THR A 166 7.40 -3.35 -4.59
C THR A 166 6.58 -2.10 -4.87
N ASN A 167 5.43 -2.28 -5.54
CA ASN A 167 4.43 -1.23 -5.68
C ASN A 167 3.58 -1.18 -4.40
N ILE A 168 3.37 0.01 -3.90
CA ILE A 168 2.60 0.34 -2.69
C ILE A 168 1.42 1.20 -3.12
N ASP A 169 0.22 0.84 -2.67
CA ASP A 169 -1.02 1.55 -3.03
C ASP A 169 -0.99 3.00 -2.53
N ALA A 170 -0.64 3.21 -1.25
CA ALA A 170 -0.48 4.55 -0.68
C ALA A 170 0.62 4.63 0.39
N MET A 171 1.14 5.83 0.62
CA MET A 171 2.11 6.10 1.67
C MET A 171 1.83 7.46 2.32
N ILE A 172 1.82 7.50 3.64
CA ILE A 172 1.97 8.74 4.41
C ILE A 172 3.44 8.88 4.79
N LEU A 173 4.01 10.08 4.65
CA LEU A 173 5.38 10.37 5.04
C LEU A 173 5.47 11.76 5.66
N ASN A 174 6.00 11.85 6.86
CA ASN A 174 6.39 13.11 7.47
C ASN A 174 7.89 13.34 7.25
N ALA A 175 8.22 14.34 6.43
CA ALA A 175 9.60 14.60 6.04
C ALA A 175 10.46 15.19 7.17
N ASN A 176 9.83 15.81 8.18
CA ASN A 176 10.50 16.45 9.30
C ASN A 176 11.05 15.44 10.31
N ASN A 177 10.27 14.40 10.64
CA ASN A 177 10.60 13.43 11.67
C ASN A 177 10.88 12.01 11.13
N GLY A 178 10.67 11.78 9.83
CA GLY A 178 10.88 10.52 9.14
C GLY A 178 9.82 9.45 9.43
N PHE A 179 8.74 9.78 10.16
CA PHE A 179 7.59 8.89 10.35
C PHE A 179 6.95 8.57 9.01
N ALA A 180 6.59 7.31 8.81
CA ALA A 180 5.91 6.90 7.59
C ALA A 180 4.96 5.73 7.81
N VAL A 181 4.01 5.59 6.91
CA VAL A 181 3.06 4.50 6.89
C VAL A 181 2.96 4.01 5.47
N ILE A 182 3.25 2.73 5.27
CA ILE A 182 3.08 2.05 4.00
C ILE A 182 1.73 1.35 4.03
N ILE A 183 0.89 1.66 3.05
CA ILE A 183 -0.51 1.25 3.02
C ILE A 183 -0.73 0.31 1.84
N GLU A 184 -1.25 -0.88 2.14
CA GLU A 184 -1.82 -1.80 1.16
C GLU A 184 -3.35 -1.76 1.30
N ALA A 185 -4.04 -1.55 0.18
CA ALA A 185 -5.48 -1.49 0.11
C ALA A 185 -6.03 -2.70 -0.65
N LYS A 186 -7.18 -3.21 -0.18
CA LYS A 186 -7.93 -4.26 -0.88
C LYS A 186 -9.41 -3.93 -0.87
N VAL A 187 -10.08 -4.21 -1.98
CA VAL A 187 -11.54 -4.18 -2.07
C VAL A 187 -12.07 -5.60 -2.18
N LEU A 188 -11.82 -6.27 -3.31
CA LEU A 188 -12.22 -7.67 -3.53
C LEU A 188 -11.07 -8.60 -3.88
N SER A 189 -9.94 -8.04 -4.31
CA SER A 189 -8.74 -8.83 -4.61
C SER A 189 -8.13 -9.40 -3.33
N ASP A 190 -7.39 -10.50 -3.47
CA ASP A 190 -6.55 -11.04 -2.41
C ASP A 190 -5.09 -10.59 -2.62
N ILE A 191 -4.19 -10.91 -1.68
CA ILE A 191 -2.76 -10.63 -1.87
C ILE A 191 -2.20 -11.42 -3.06
N SER A 192 -1.31 -10.78 -3.80
CA SER A 192 -0.56 -11.46 -4.85
C SER A 192 0.53 -12.35 -4.24
N CYS A 193 0.56 -13.60 -4.68
CA CYS A 193 1.68 -14.53 -4.50
C CYS A 193 2.43 -14.74 -5.83
N GLN A 194 2.18 -13.89 -6.83
CA GLN A 194 2.81 -14.00 -8.14
C GLN A 194 4.18 -13.32 -8.11
N THR A 195 5.18 -14.07 -7.69
CA THR A 195 6.60 -13.71 -7.74
C THR A 195 7.30 -14.65 -8.73
N THR A 196 8.28 -14.13 -9.47
CA THR A 196 8.96 -14.92 -10.51
C THR A 196 10.01 -15.85 -9.91
N PHE A 197 10.91 -15.32 -9.06
CA PHE A 197 12.10 -16.06 -8.60
C PHE A 197 12.00 -16.56 -7.17
N ASP A 198 11.01 -16.12 -6.40
CA ASP A 198 10.80 -16.55 -5.01
C ASP A 198 9.36 -17.03 -4.83
N ALA A 199 9.08 -18.29 -5.16
CA ALA A 199 7.74 -18.87 -5.18
C ALA A 199 7.07 -18.94 -3.81
N LEU A 200 7.82 -18.75 -2.72
CA LEU A 200 7.31 -18.81 -1.36
C LEU A 200 6.92 -17.42 -0.83
N ARG A 201 7.14 -16.36 -1.60
CA ARG A 201 6.95 -14.98 -1.18
C ARG A 201 5.58 -14.42 -1.58
N ASN A 202 5.06 -13.53 -0.74
CA ASN A 202 3.80 -12.85 -0.97
C ASN A 202 3.94 -11.32 -0.88
N GLN A 203 2.94 -10.59 -1.37
CA GLN A 203 2.97 -9.12 -1.44
C GLN A 203 3.11 -8.44 -0.07
N ILE A 204 2.47 -8.96 1.00
CA ILE A 204 2.63 -8.39 2.35
C ILE A 204 4.08 -8.52 2.81
N ALA A 205 4.70 -9.68 2.61
CA ALA A 205 6.11 -9.88 2.94
C ALA A 205 7.04 -8.95 2.15
N ARG A 206 6.73 -8.68 0.88
CA ARG A 206 7.48 -7.72 0.05
C ARG A 206 7.36 -6.29 0.58
N ILE A 207 6.17 -5.91 1.04
CA ILE A 207 5.88 -4.58 1.59
C ILE A 207 6.56 -4.39 2.95
N ILE A 208 6.42 -5.36 3.87
CA ILE A 208 7.10 -5.34 5.16
C ILE A 208 8.62 -5.26 4.98
N ASP A 209 9.16 -5.97 4.00
CA ASP A 209 10.60 -5.95 3.78
C ASP A 209 11.12 -4.57 3.32
N VAL A 210 10.43 -3.91 2.38
CA VAL A 210 10.80 -2.55 1.98
C VAL A 210 10.52 -1.51 3.08
N MET A 211 9.54 -1.78 3.95
CA MET A 211 9.27 -0.97 5.15
C MET A 211 10.48 -0.90 6.08
N LEU A 212 11.17 -2.03 6.26
CA LEU A 212 12.33 -2.16 7.15
C LEU A 212 13.64 -1.67 6.52
N GLU A 213 13.64 -1.30 5.24
CA GLU A 213 14.85 -0.92 4.51
C GLU A 213 14.99 0.60 4.35
N LYS A 214 16.18 1.15 4.60
CA LYS A 214 16.48 2.55 4.26
C LYS A 214 16.92 2.64 2.79
N ASN A 215 16.50 3.69 2.08
CA ASN A 215 16.96 3.91 0.71
C ASN A 215 17.20 5.39 0.38
N ASP A 216 18.46 5.79 0.43
CA ASP A 216 18.89 7.18 0.19
C ASP A 216 18.85 7.59 -1.31
N ASN A 217 18.69 6.64 -2.23
CA ASN A 217 18.64 6.90 -3.67
C ASN A 217 17.25 7.29 -4.19
N LEU A 218 16.23 7.24 -3.32
CA LEU A 218 14.89 7.70 -3.65
C LEU A 218 14.87 9.22 -3.81
N CYS A 219 13.93 9.72 -4.60
CA CYS A 219 13.70 11.15 -4.71
C CYS A 219 13.19 11.72 -3.39
N CYS A 220 13.57 12.96 -3.08
CA CYS A 220 12.99 13.70 -1.95
C CYS A 220 11.47 13.85 -2.17
N PRO A 221 10.62 13.72 -1.14
CA PRO A 221 10.97 13.45 0.26
C PRO A 221 11.08 11.96 0.62
N LEU A 222 10.82 11.01 -0.29
CA LEU A 222 10.80 9.58 0.03
C LEU A 222 12.10 9.05 0.68
N ASN A 223 13.26 9.64 0.36
CA ASN A 223 14.53 9.30 1.01
C ASN A 223 14.65 9.74 2.48
N LYS A 224 13.74 10.59 2.98
CA LYS A 224 13.68 11.03 4.38
C LYS A 224 13.02 10.01 5.31
N ARG A 225 12.37 8.98 4.76
CA ARG A 225 11.71 7.93 5.54
C ARG A 225 12.70 7.24 6.48
N ASN A 226 12.31 7.08 7.73
CA ASN A 226 13.05 6.32 8.72
C ASN A 226 12.39 4.95 8.94
N PRO A 227 13.04 3.83 8.55
CA PRO A 227 12.49 2.48 8.76
C PRO A 227 12.14 2.16 10.22
N LYS A 228 12.87 2.74 11.19
CA LYS A 228 12.57 2.56 12.62
C LYS A 228 11.23 3.20 13.01
N LYS A 229 10.80 4.24 12.30
CA LYS A 229 9.52 4.96 12.47
C LYS A 229 8.52 4.69 11.32
N THR A 230 8.67 3.57 10.61
CA THR A 230 7.73 3.18 9.53
C THR A 230 6.76 2.09 10.01
N LEU A 231 5.47 2.22 9.68
CA LEU A 231 4.40 1.25 9.93
C LEU A 231 3.87 0.63 8.64
N PHE A 232 3.25 -0.54 8.75
CA PHE A 232 2.46 -1.17 7.69
C PHE A 232 0.99 -1.11 8.06
N LEU A 233 0.13 -0.65 7.15
CA LEU A 233 -1.32 -0.60 7.33
C LEU A 233 -2.01 -1.36 6.20
N LEU A 234 -2.83 -2.35 6.56
CA LEU A 234 -3.78 -2.98 5.65
C LEU A 234 -5.15 -2.27 5.75
N ILE A 235 -5.76 -1.94 4.60
CA ILE A 235 -7.12 -1.39 4.53
C ILE A 235 -8.02 -2.32 3.71
N THR A 236 -9.12 -2.79 4.29
CA THR A 236 -10.07 -3.74 3.65
C THR A 236 -11.52 -3.41 4.00
N PRO A 237 -12.53 -3.96 3.32
CA PRO A 237 -13.89 -3.97 3.85
C PRO A 237 -13.98 -4.64 5.24
N LYS A 238 -14.86 -4.14 6.11
CA LYS A 238 -15.07 -4.64 7.49
C LYS A 238 -15.50 -6.10 7.52
N ILE A 239 -16.24 -6.55 6.51
CA ILE A 239 -16.63 -7.95 6.35
C ILE A 239 -15.41 -8.89 6.33
N PHE A 240 -14.29 -8.51 5.69
CA PHE A 240 -13.09 -9.36 5.64
C PHE A 240 -12.25 -9.26 6.91
N LYS A 241 -12.24 -8.12 7.60
CA LYS A 241 -11.60 -8.00 8.93
C LYS A 241 -12.33 -8.84 9.97
N ASN A 242 -13.67 -8.91 9.90
CA ASN A 242 -14.48 -9.77 10.77
C ASN A 242 -14.34 -11.26 10.43
N ASN A 243 -13.89 -11.60 9.22
CA ASN A 243 -13.72 -12.97 8.75
C ASN A 243 -12.29 -13.17 8.18
N PRO A 244 -11.24 -13.02 9.00
CA PRO A 244 -9.87 -12.88 8.51
C PRO A 244 -9.35 -14.11 7.77
N THR A 245 -9.91 -15.30 8.02
CA THR A 245 -9.53 -16.56 7.34
C THR A 245 -10.13 -16.70 5.94
N SER A 246 -11.10 -15.87 5.57
CA SER A 246 -11.73 -15.87 4.23
C SER A 246 -10.82 -15.36 3.11
N ARG A 247 -9.74 -14.65 3.47
CA ARG A 247 -8.80 -14.02 2.56
C ARG A 247 -7.38 -14.32 3.00
N LEU A 248 -6.51 -14.60 2.05
CA LEU A 248 -5.11 -14.93 2.33
C LEU A 248 -4.39 -13.77 3.03
N TYR A 249 -4.68 -12.52 2.66
CA TYR A 249 -4.12 -11.37 3.37
C TYR A 249 -4.50 -11.33 4.86
N GLY A 250 -5.73 -11.73 5.20
CA GLY A 250 -6.22 -11.71 6.57
C GLY A 250 -5.58 -12.84 7.38
N TYR A 251 -5.45 -14.01 6.76
CA TYR A 251 -4.71 -15.14 7.33
C TYR A 251 -3.24 -14.77 7.58
N LYS A 252 -2.53 -14.25 6.57
CA LYS A 252 -1.11 -13.89 6.67
C LYS A 252 -0.84 -12.76 7.66
N LEU A 253 -1.68 -11.72 7.68
CA LEU A 253 -1.53 -10.63 8.64
C LEU A 253 -1.74 -11.12 10.09
N THR A 254 -2.75 -11.99 10.31
CA THR A 254 -2.99 -12.62 11.62
C THR A 254 -1.82 -13.50 12.02
N GLU A 255 -1.28 -14.27 11.09
CA GLU A 255 -0.11 -15.11 11.31
C GLU A 255 1.12 -14.26 11.70
N TYR A 256 1.43 -13.22 10.93
CA TYR A 256 2.55 -12.32 11.21
C TYR A 256 2.42 -11.58 12.54
N LYS A 257 1.21 -11.25 12.99
CA LYS A 257 0.99 -10.64 14.30
C LYS A 257 1.22 -11.60 15.47
N ASN A 258 0.90 -12.87 15.30
CA ASN A 258 0.80 -13.82 16.42
C ASN A 258 1.91 -14.87 16.45
N ARG A 259 2.69 -15.02 15.37
CA ARG A 259 3.69 -16.09 15.21
C ARG A 259 5.05 -15.56 14.79
N LEU A 260 5.92 -15.41 15.78
CA LEU A 260 7.30 -14.96 15.56
C LEU A 260 8.11 -15.94 14.69
N ASP A 261 7.87 -17.25 14.83
CA ASP A 261 8.51 -18.28 14.03
C ASP A 261 8.20 -18.12 12.53
N THR A 262 6.94 -17.82 12.18
CA THR A 262 6.56 -17.50 10.81
C THR A 262 7.33 -16.28 10.30
N LEU A 263 7.41 -15.20 11.09
CA LEU A 263 8.14 -14.00 10.69
C LEU A 263 9.64 -14.25 10.48
N LEU A 264 10.28 -15.01 11.37
CA LEU A 264 11.71 -15.36 11.23
C LEU A 264 11.97 -16.21 9.98
N ASN A 265 11.04 -17.12 9.64
CA ASN A 265 11.11 -17.91 8.42
C ASN A 265 10.86 -17.08 7.14
N GLU A 266 10.04 -16.03 7.25
CA GLU A 266 9.75 -15.10 6.13
C GLU A 266 10.94 -14.16 5.86
N PHE A 267 11.65 -13.75 6.91
CA PHE A 267 12.78 -12.81 6.83
C PHE A 267 14.10 -13.39 7.38
N PRO A 268 14.59 -14.53 6.83
CA PRO A 268 15.72 -15.26 7.40
C PRO A 268 17.07 -14.53 7.31
N TYR A 269 17.17 -13.49 6.48
CA TYR A 269 18.36 -12.64 6.30
C TYR A 269 18.33 -11.38 7.16
N ARG A 270 17.24 -11.12 7.91
CA ARG A 270 17.11 -9.94 8.78
C ARG A 270 17.51 -10.27 10.21
N ASP A 271 17.87 -9.24 10.97
CA ASP A 271 18.16 -9.38 12.40
C ASP A 271 16.89 -9.80 13.16
N SER A 272 16.98 -10.94 13.86
CA SER A 272 15.90 -11.46 14.70
C SER A 272 15.36 -10.44 15.72
N GLN A 273 16.18 -9.50 16.22
CA GLN A 273 15.74 -8.48 17.17
C GLN A 273 14.94 -7.34 16.52
N GLU A 274 15.15 -7.10 15.22
CA GLU A 274 14.28 -6.24 14.42
C GLU A 274 12.93 -6.93 14.19
N ILE A 275 12.95 -8.21 13.79
CA ILE A 275 11.77 -9.00 13.49
C ILE A 275 10.86 -9.19 14.71
N LYS A 276 11.41 -9.34 15.91
CA LYS A 276 10.63 -9.46 17.17
C LYS A 276 9.70 -8.28 17.45
N LYS A 277 10.00 -7.09 16.93
CA LYS A 277 9.20 -5.86 17.13
C LYS A 277 8.24 -5.60 15.99
N LEU A 278 8.28 -6.42 14.95
CA LEU A 278 7.49 -6.22 13.75
C LEU A 278 5.98 -6.33 14.01
N PRO A 279 5.45 -7.27 14.83
CA PRO A 279 4.01 -7.38 15.08
C PRO A 279 3.34 -6.05 15.49
N ASP A 280 4.00 -5.28 16.35
CA ASP A 280 3.50 -4.00 16.86
C ASP A 280 3.37 -2.95 15.75
N LYS A 281 4.10 -3.11 14.65
CA LYS A 281 4.09 -2.20 13.50
C LYS A 281 3.08 -2.57 12.41
N LEU A 282 2.31 -3.63 12.60
CA LEU A 282 1.33 -4.11 11.64
C LEU A 282 -0.08 -3.65 12.05
N GLY A 283 -0.71 -2.83 11.22
CA GLY A 283 -2.05 -2.28 11.44
C GLY A 283 -3.08 -2.85 10.48
N TRP A 284 -4.33 -2.86 10.89
CA TRP A 284 -5.45 -3.22 10.02
C TRP A 284 -6.65 -2.30 10.29
N LEU A 285 -7.02 -1.48 9.32
CA LEU A 285 -8.22 -0.66 9.33
C LEU A 285 -9.20 -1.08 8.23
N THR A 286 -10.42 -0.57 8.32
CA THR A 286 -11.48 -0.85 7.35
C THR A 286 -11.94 0.42 6.67
N TRP A 287 -12.47 0.30 5.45
CA TRP A 287 -13.08 1.45 4.75
C TRP A 287 -14.18 2.11 5.60
N GLU A 288 -14.90 1.28 6.36
CA GLU A 288 -15.89 1.69 7.35
C GLU A 288 -15.27 2.47 8.51
N ASP A 289 -14.08 2.08 9.00
CA ASP A 289 -13.35 2.85 10.03
C ASP A 289 -13.02 4.27 9.54
N PHE A 290 -12.69 4.44 8.26
CA PHE A 290 -12.47 5.76 7.66
C PHE A 290 -13.77 6.57 7.53
N ASN A 291 -14.85 5.94 7.05
CA ASN A 291 -16.17 6.59 6.94
C ASN A 291 -16.76 6.98 8.31
N GLU A 292 -16.48 6.21 9.36
CA GLU A 292 -16.86 6.54 10.76
C GLU A 292 -16.19 7.84 11.24
N VAL A 293 -14.94 8.09 10.84
CA VAL A 293 -14.15 9.26 11.24
C VAL A 293 -14.42 10.48 10.33
N ASN A 294 -14.64 10.25 9.03
CA ASN A 294 -14.93 11.29 8.06
C ASN A 294 -15.93 10.76 7.02
N GLN A 295 -17.18 11.24 7.07
CA GLN A 295 -18.26 10.77 6.21
C GLN A 295 -18.08 11.09 4.71
N ASN A 296 -17.12 11.94 4.37
CA ASN A 296 -16.75 12.18 2.97
C ASN A 296 -15.84 11.06 2.42
N CYS A 297 -15.22 10.26 3.30
CA CYS A 297 -14.47 9.09 2.90
C CYS A 297 -15.42 7.96 2.50
N CYS A 298 -15.09 7.26 1.42
CA CYS A 298 -15.81 6.08 0.97
C CYS A 298 -17.32 6.30 0.68
N PRO A 299 -17.70 7.31 -0.12
CA PRO A 299 -19.11 7.63 -0.41
C PRO A 299 -19.89 6.49 -1.08
N TRP A 300 -19.19 5.49 -1.63
CA TRP A 300 -19.78 4.28 -2.23
C TRP A 300 -20.26 3.25 -1.22
N LEU A 301 -20.02 3.44 0.08
CA LEU A 301 -20.55 2.57 1.14
C LEU A 301 -21.97 2.95 1.59
N ASN A 302 -22.47 4.12 1.19
CA ASN A 302 -23.76 4.68 1.59
C ASN A 302 -24.78 4.66 0.45
#